data_AF-A0AAU3I5T3-F1
#
_entry.id   AF-A0AAU3I5T3-F1
#
_cell.length_a   1.000
_cell.length_b   1.000
_cell.length_c   1.000
_cell.angle_alpha   90.00
_cell.angle_beta   90.00
_cell.angle_gamma   90.00
#
_symmetry.space_group_name_H-M   'P 1'
#
loop_
_entity.id
_entity.type
_entity.pdbx_description
1 polymer ?
#
loop_
_entity_poly.entity_id
_entity_poly.type
_entity_poly.pdbx_seq_one_letter_code
_entity_poly.pdbx_strand_id
1 'polypeptide(L)'
;MATVQRRATQRTERPISLSQGAPWEKTRQFLALKFQEADIVTRKNKLRDEVSAHVDSTGEVDEKGSKFWKLDPPIEVNGQKFTEVKRERRISQSLDEEKTEALVTAKGVRDRVYRVVETIVLDQDELYVLNQEGVLSDDELDSLWVENESFAFKPIRG
;
A
#
# COMPACT_ATOMS: atom_id res chain seq x y z
N MET A 1 -5.04 1.47 -49.14
CA MET A 1 -4.64 1.22 -47.74
C MET A 1 -3.91 2.44 -47.24
N ALA A 2 -4.50 3.21 -46.33
CA ALA A 2 -3.93 4.47 -45.85
C ALA A 2 -3.08 4.21 -44.60
N THR A 3 -1.78 4.51 -44.70
CA THR A 3 -0.82 4.37 -43.61
C THR A 3 -0.99 5.53 -42.63
N VAL A 4 -1.49 5.24 -41.42
CA VAL A 4 -1.57 6.21 -40.31
C VAL A 4 -0.16 6.46 -39.78
N GLN A 5 0.38 7.67 -40.02
CA GLN A 5 1.63 8.12 -39.40
C GLN A 5 1.39 8.38 -37.91
N ARG A 6 2.03 7.59 -37.05
CA ARG A 6 2.09 7.83 -35.60
C ARG A 6 2.94 9.08 -35.36
N ARG A 7 2.33 10.17 -34.88
CA ARG A 7 3.06 11.33 -34.37
C ARG A 7 3.84 10.91 -33.13
N ALA A 8 5.16 11.01 -33.20
CA ALA A 8 6.03 10.89 -32.04
C ALA A 8 5.73 12.05 -31.08
N THR A 9 5.29 11.74 -29.86
CA THR A 9 5.11 12.72 -28.79
C THR A 9 6.49 13.28 -28.44
N GLN A 10 6.83 14.46 -28.97
CA GLN A 10 8.02 15.18 -28.54
C GLN A 10 7.85 15.55 -27.07
N ARG A 11 8.58 14.86 -26.19
CA ARG A 11 8.76 15.24 -24.80
C ARG A 11 9.43 16.61 -24.83
N THR A 12 8.67 17.66 -24.54
CA THR A 12 9.20 19.01 -24.43
C THR A 12 10.16 19.02 -23.24
N GLU A 13 11.46 18.97 -23.53
CA GLU A 13 12.49 19.24 -22.54
C GLU A 13 12.29 20.69 -22.08
N ARG A 14 11.68 20.87 -20.91
CA ARG A 14 11.58 22.20 -20.30
C ARG A 14 12.99 22.59 -19.86
N PRO A 15 13.58 23.68 -20.38
CA PRO A 15 14.87 24.14 -19.91
C PRO A 15 14.77 24.48 -18.42
N ILE A 16 15.64 23.88 -17.60
CA ILE A 16 15.73 24.14 -16.17
C ILE A 16 16.35 25.52 -15.99
N SER A 17 15.50 26.56 -15.96
CA SER A 17 15.92 27.89 -15.50
C SER A 17 16.13 27.83 -13.99
N LEU A 18 17.38 27.65 -13.55
CA LEU A 18 17.75 27.73 -12.13
C LEU A 18 17.60 29.19 -11.65
N SER A 19 16.40 29.56 -11.19
CA SER A 19 16.22 30.85 -10.53
C SER A 19 16.91 30.83 -9.16
N GLN A 20 17.55 31.95 -8.79
CA GLN A 20 18.33 32.14 -7.56
C GLN A 20 17.47 32.09 -6.26
N GLY A 21 16.15 31.90 -6.36
CA GLY A 21 15.23 31.84 -5.22
C GLY A 21 14.66 30.45 -4.91
N ALA A 22 14.95 29.43 -5.72
CA ALA A 22 14.45 28.08 -5.47
C ALA A 22 15.33 27.35 -4.44
N PRO A 23 14.73 26.54 -3.52
CA PRO A 23 15.45 25.87 -2.45
C PRO A 23 16.19 24.63 -2.98
N TRP A 24 17.08 24.82 -3.96
CA TRP A 24 17.80 23.76 -4.65
C TRP A 24 18.61 22.90 -3.71
N GLU A 25 19.23 23.50 -2.69
CA GLU A 25 19.98 22.78 -1.69
C GLU A 25 19.07 21.88 -0.82
N LYS A 26 17.91 22.38 -0.38
CA LYS A 26 16.93 21.55 0.34
C LYS A 26 16.33 20.47 -0.55
N THR A 27 16.12 20.75 -1.84
CA THR A 27 15.61 19.79 -2.82
C THR A 27 16.62 18.67 -3.05
N ARG A 28 17.90 19.02 -3.18
CA ARG A 28 19.01 18.06 -3.27
C ARG A 28 19.10 17.19 -2.02
N GLN A 29 19.04 17.80 -0.83
CA GLN A 29 19.03 17.07 0.44
C GLN A 29 17.84 16.12 0.55
N PHE A 30 16.64 16.58 0.18
CA PHE A 30 15.43 15.75 0.15
C PHE A 30 15.57 14.55 -0.78
N LEU A 31 16.04 14.76 -2.01
CA LEU A 31 16.25 13.66 -2.97
C LEU A 31 17.32 12.68 -2.48
N ALA A 32 18.42 13.18 -1.91
CA ALA A 32 19.45 12.33 -1.33
C ALA A 32 18.92 11.47 -0.17
N LEU A 33 18.12 12.06 0.74
CA LEU A 33 17.47 11.32 1.83
C LEU A 33 16.51 10.26 1.32
N LYS A 34 15.74 10.54 0.25
CA LYS A 34 14.83 9.57 -0.37
C LYS A 34 15.57 8.36 -0.95
N PHE A 35 16.74 8.56 -1.55
CA PHE A 35 17.59 7.46 -2.00
C PHE A 35 18.20 6.69 -0.83
N GLN A 36 18.69 7.39 0.20
CA GLN A 36 19.19 6.75 1.43
C GLN A 36 18.12 5.91 2.11
N GLU A 37 16.88 6.38 2.18
CA GLU A 37 15.75 5.61 2.72
C GLU A 37 15.54 4.31 1.93
N ALA A 38 15.52 4.40 0.59
CA ALA A 38 15.38 3.22 -0.27
C ALA A 38 16.54 2.21 -0.08
N ASP A 39 17.77 2.70 0.04
CA ASP A 39 18.95 1.87 0.29
C ASP A 39 18.91 1.22 1.68
N ILE A 40 18.52 1.99 2.70
CA ILE A 40 18.33 1.49 4.08
C ILE A 40 17.25 0.42 4.11
N VAL A 41 16.11 0.62 3.44
CA VAL A 41 15.03 -0.37 3.34
C VAL A 41 15.54 -1.65 2.67
N THR A 42 16.28 -1.52 1.58
CA THR A 42 16.86 -2.65 0.85
C THR A 42 17.83 -3.42 1.75
N ARG A 43 18.76 -2.73 2.42
CA ARG A 43 19.74 -3.33 3.33
C ARG A 43 19.06 -4.00 4.53
N LYS A 44 18.05 -3.35 5.13
CA LYS A 44 17.26 -3.90 6.23
C LYS A 44 16.58 -5.20 5.82
N ASN A 45 15.97 -5.24 4.65
CA ASN A 45 15.29 -6.44 4.14
C ASN A 45 16.28 -7.58 3.91
N LYS A 46 17.44 -7.30 3.33
CA LYS A 46 18.51 -8.29 3.16
C LYS A 46 18.97 -8.88 4.50
N LEU A 47 19.27 -8.01 5.48
CA LEU A 47 19.67 -8.45 6.83
C LEU A 47 18.57 -9.25 7.53
N ARG A 48 17.30 -8.85 7.37
CA ARG A 48 16.15 -9.61 7.88
C ARG A 48 16.15 -11.02 7.29
N ASP A 49 16.36 -11.15 5.99
CA ASP A 49 16.32 -12.45 5.31
C ASP A 49 17.49 -13.36 5.76
N GLU A 50 18.69 -12.79 5.91
CA GLU A 50 19.86 -13.49 6.46
C GLU A 50 19.64 -13.96 7.91
N VAL A 51 19.17 -13.06 8.78
CA VAL A 51 18.86 -13.39 10.18
C VAL A 51 17.72 -14.41 10.27
N SER A 52 16.68 -14.26 9.44
CA SER A 52 15.56 -15.20 9.37
C SER A 52 16.01 -16.60 8.93
N ALA A 53 16.90 -16.70 7.94
CA ALA A 53 17.47 -17.97 7.51
C ALA A 53 18.31 -18.62 8.63
N HIS A 54 19.09 -17.81 9.36
CA HIS A 54 19.82 -18.29 10.53
C HIS A 54 18.87 -18.86 11.60
N VAL A 55 17.87 -18.08 12.04
CA VAL A 55 16.86 -18.50 13.03
C VAL A 55 16.10 -19.74 12.57
N ASP A 56 15.85 -19.90 11.27
CA ASP A 56 15.20 -21.10 10.76
C ASP A 56 16.10 -22.35 10.86
N SER A 57 17.40 -22.19 10.66
CA SER A 57 18.36 -23.31 10.71
C SER A 57 18.77 -23.73 12.12
N THR A 58 18.94 -22.76 13.04
CA THR A 58 19.57 -22.98 14.35
C THR A 58 18.64 -22.67 15.52
N GLY A 59 17.48 -22.06 15.27
CA GLY A 59 16.57 -21.60 16.32
C GLY A 59 15.80 -22.73 16.99
N GLU A 60 15.51 -22.53 18.26
CA GLU A 60 14.66 -23.41 19.06
C GLU A 60 13.18 -23.20 18.69
N VAL A 61 12.45 -24.29 18.48
CA VAL A 61 11.04 -24.26 18.08
C VAL A 61 10.14 -24.19 19.32
N ASP A 62 9.15 -23.30 19.32
CA ASP A 62 8.11 -23.25 20.35
C ASP A 62 6.91 -24.17 20.03
N GLU A 63 6.02 -24.34 21.00
CA GLU A 63 4.79 -25.14 20.88
C GLU A 63 3.85 -24.66 19.75
N LYS A 64 4.04 -23.43 19.25
CA LYS A 64 3.23 -22.82 18.19
C LYS A 64 3.92 -22.88 16.81
N GLY A 65 5.13 -23.42 16.75
CA GLY A 65 5.95 -23.53 15.54
C GLY A 65 6.71 -22.26 15.14
N SER A 66 6.79 -21.26 16.03
CA SER A 66 7.75 -20.14 15.88
C SER A 66 9.15 -20.61 16.28
N LYS A 67 10.18 -19.94 15.74
CA LYS A 67 11.57 -20.23 16.08
C LYS A 67 12.24 -19.04 16.76
N PHE A 68 13.07 -19.31 17.75
CA PHE A 68 13.79 -18.30 18.52
C PHE A 68 15.28 -18.56 18.49
N TRP A 69 16.05 -17.49 18.41
CA TRP A 69 17.50 -17.54 18.56
C TRP A 69 17.92 -16.61 19.70
N LYS A 70 18.54 -17.17 20.73
CA LYS A 70 19.08 -16.40 21.86
C LYS A 70 20.38 -15.72 21.44
N LEU A 71 20.50 -14.43 21.77
CA LEU A 71 21.68 -13.63 21.54
C LEU A 71 22.55 -13.68 22.80
N ASP A 72 23.64 -14.43 22.75
CA ASP A 72 24.65 -14.49 23.81
C ASP A 72 26.04 -14.17 23.22
N PRO A 73 26.61 -12.98 23.49
CA PRO A 73 26.11 -11.95 24.41
C PRO A 73 24.92 -11.14 23.84
N PRO A 74 24.09 -10.51 24.71
CA PRO A 74 23.04 -9.60 24.27
C PRO A 74 23.57 -8.43 23.44
N ILE A 75 22.76 -7.96 22.50
CA ILE A 75 23.12 -6.84 21.60
C ILE A 75 22.42 -5.56 22.08
N GLU A 76 23.17 -4.45 22.15
CA GLU A 76 22.62 -3.13 22.47
C GLU A 76 22.60 -2.22 21.24
N VAL A 77 21.43 -1.67 20.91
CA VAL A 77 21.26 -0.72 19.79
C VAL A 77 20.34 0.40 20.25
N ASN A 78 20.76 1.66 20.07
CA ASN A 78 19.99 2.85 20.46
C ASN A 78 19.52 2.85 21.93
N GLY A 79 20.35 2.35 22.84
CA GLY A 79 20.02 2.24 24.27
C GLY A 79 19.01 1.14 24.61
N GLN A 80 18.62 0.31 23.66
CA GLN A 80 17.76 -0.85 23.86
C GLN A 80 18.59 -2.12 23.80
N LYS A 81 18.35 -3.04 24.75
CA LYS A 81 19.03 -4.32 24.86
C LYS A 81 18.15 -5.43 24.29
N PHE A 82 18.70 -6.22 23.37
CA PHE A 82 18.05 -7.34 22.72
C PHE A 82 18.75 -8.64 23.13
N THR A 83 17.98 -9.56 23.73
CA THR A 83 18.46 -10.86 24.21
C THR A 83 18.09 -12.02 23.30
N GLU A 84 17.15 -11.82 22.38
CA GLU A 84 16.66 -12.85 21.49
C GLU A 84 16.07 -12.27 20.19
N VAL A 85 16.05 -13.09 19.15
CA VAL A 85 15.38 -12.81 17.88
C VAL A 85 14.38 -13.90 17.57
N LYS A 86 13.12 -13.52 17.35
CA LYS A 86 12.01 -14.43 17.05
C LYS A 86 11.64 -14.38 15.57
N ARG A 87 11.55 -15.55 14.94
CA ARG A 87 10.80 -15.76 13.69
C ARG A 87 9.41 -16.28 14.03
N GLU A 88 8.43 -15.37 13.98
CA GLU A 88 7.05 -15.69 14.32
C GLU A 88 6.35 -16.42 13.18
N ARG A 89 5.72 -17.56 13.50
CA ARG A 89 4.85 -18.25 12.56
C ARG A 89 3.49 -17.53 12.51
N ARG A 90 3.12 -17.04 11.32
CA ARG A 90 1.80 -16.47 11.05
C ARG A 90 1.06 -17.36 10.06
N ILE A 91 -0.15 -17.78 10.43
CA ILE A 91 -1.07 -18.49 9.54
C ILE A 91 -2.25 -17.55 9.32
N SER A 92 -2.42 -17.04 8.10
CA SER A 92 -3.66 -16.38 7.70
C SER A 92 -4.66 -17.45 7.28
N GLN A 93 -5.77 -17.56 7.99
CA GLN A 93 -6.89 -18.41 7.60
C GLN A 93 -7.96 -17.52 6.98
N SER A 94 -8.27 -17.75 5.71
CA SER A 94 -9.42 -17.18 5.03
C SER A 94 -10.41 -18.30 4.75
N LEU A 95 -11.71 -17.99 4.87
CA LEU A 95 -12.76 -18.89 4.45
C LEU A 95 -12.75 -18.99 2.92
N ASP A 96 -12.83 -20.21 2.43
CA ASP A 96 -13.03 -20.49 1.01
C ASP A 96 -14.52 -20.31 0.73
N GLU A 97 -14.89 -19.19 0.11
CA GLU A 97 -16.28 -18.79 -0.10
C GLU A 97 -17.04 -19.81 -0.96
N GLU A 98 -16.40 -20.42 -1.96
CA GLU A 98 -17.02 -21.42 -2.82
C GLU A 98 -17.30 -22.72 -2.05
N LYS A 99 -16.32 -23.21 -1.28
CA LYS A 99 -16.53 -24.41 -0.44
C LYS A 99 -17.55 -24.14 0.66
N THR A 100 -17.59 -22.93 1.19
CA THR A 100 -18.54 -22.52 2.23
C THR A 100 -19.95 -22.51 1.65
N GLU A 101 -20.16 -21.89 0.48
CA GLU A 101 -21.45 -21.86 -0.21
C GLU A 101 -21.95 -23.27 -0.53
N ALA A 102 -21.07 -24.13 -1.08
CA ALA A 102 -21.40 -25.53 -1.37
C ALA A 102 -21.81 -26.30 -0.10
N LEU A 103 -21.09 -26.11 1.01
CA LEU A 103 -21.37 -26.78 2.27
C LEU A 103 -22.69 -26.33 2.89
N VAL A 104 -22.95 -25.02 2.97
CA VAL A 104 -24.17 -24.52 3.60
C VAL A 104 -25.41 -24.80 2.78
N THR A 105 -25.26 -24.85 1.46
CA THR A 105 -26.33 -25.24 0.52
C THR A 105 -26.63 -26.72 0.69
N ALA A 106 -25.61 -27.59 0.69
CA ALA A 106 -25.78 -29.01 0.92
C ALA A 106 -26.40 -29.34 2.29
N LYS A 107 -26.17 -28.49 3.30
CA LYS A 107 -26.73 -28.65 4.66
C LYS A 107 -28.06 -27.92 4.88
N GLY A 108 -28.57 -27.18 3.91
CA GLY A 108 -29.82 -26.43 4.04
C GLY A 108 -29.80 -25.36 5.15
N VAL A 109 -28.63 -24.83 5.51
CA VAL A 109 -28.45 -23.81 6.57
C VAL A 109 -28.01 -22.45 6.04
N ARG A 110 -28.07 -22.26 4.71
CA ARG A 110 -27.62 -21.05 4.03
C ARG A 110 -28.19 -19.77 4.64
N ASP A 111 -29.49 -19.76 4.94
CA ASP A 111 -30.20 -18.59 5.50
C ASP A 111 -29.79 -18.23 6.94
N ARG A 112 -29.06 -19.14 7.61
CA ARG A 112 -28.47 -18.88 8.94
C ARG A 112 -27.03 -18.36 8.85
N VAL A 113 -26.36 -18.58 7.73
CA VAL A 113 -24.95 -18.23 7.52
C VAL A 113 -24.81 -16.94 6.72
N TYR A 114 -25.65 -16.76 5.70
CA TYR A 114 -25.70 -15.56 4.88
C TYR A 114 -26.84 -14.66 5.35
N ARG A 115 -26.54 -13.38 5.54
CA ARG A 115 -27.53 -12.34 5.82
C ARG A 115 -27.57 -11.40 4.63
N VAL A 116 -28.76 -11.19 4.08
CA VAL A 116 -28.98 -10.10 3.14
C VAL A 116 -28.93 -8.79 3.94
N VAL A 117 -27.96 -7.95 3.62
CA VAL A 117 -27.86 -6.59 4.16
C VAL A 117 -28.28 -5.65 3.04
N GLU A 118 -29.46 -5.05 3.17
CA GLU A 118 -29.88 -3.96 2.30
C GLU A 118 -28.95 -2.78 2.57
N THR A 119 -28.05 -2.52 1.63
CA THR A 119 -27.13 -1.39 1.70
C THR A 119 -27.69 -0.27 0.85
N ILE A 120 -27.96 0.88 1.45
CA ILE A 120 -28.27 2.09 0.70
C ILE A 120 -26.96 2.57 0.09
N VAL A 121 -26.85 2.40 -1.23
CA VAL A 121 -25.72 2.89 -2.02
C VAL A 121 -26.15 4.21 -2.63
N LEU A 122 -25.29 5.23 -2.51
CA LEU A 122 -25.47 6.47 -3.25
C LEU A 122 -25.35 6.17 -4.74
N ASP A 123 -26.44 6.36 -5.49
CA ASP A 123 -26.41 6.33 -6.94
C ASP A 123 -25.93 7.69 -7.46
N GLN A 124 -24.67 7.75 -7.87
CA GLN A 124 -24.08 8.99 -8.39
C GLN A 124 -24.63 9.34 -9.77
N ASP A 125 -25.03 8.36 -10.58
CA ASP A 125 -25.57 8.60 -11.91
C ASP A 125 -26.95 9.25 -11.81
N GLU A 126 -27.77 8.79 -10.86
CA GLU A 126 -29.08 9.40 -10.57
C GLU A 126 -28.94 10.85 -10.07
N LEU A 127 -27.91 11.17 -9.29
CA LEU A 127 -27.64 12.56 -8.88
C LEU A 127 -27.41 13.48 -10.09
N TYR A 128 -26.72 13.00 -11.13
CA TYR A 128 -26.51 13.77 -12.37
C TYR A 128 -27.78 13.88 -13.21
N VAL A 129 -28.63 12.86 -13.23
CA VAL A 129 -29.95 12.91 -13.88
C VAL A 129 -30.82 13.98 -13.21
N LEU A 130 -30.89 13.97 -11.88
CA LEU A 130 -31.65 14.97 -11.11
C LEU A 130 -31.13 16.40 -11.31
N ASN A 131 -29.83 16.57 -11.55
CA ASN A 131 -29.27 17.86 -11.93
C ASN A 131 -29.71 18.29 -13.35
N GLN A 132 -29.67 17.39 -14.33
CA GLN A 132 -30.14 17.68 -15.70
C GLN A 132 -31.64 17.97 -15.77
N GLU A 133 -32.43 17.34 -14.90
CA GLU A 133 -33.87 17.60 -14.75
C GLU A 133 -34.18 18.91 -14.00
N GLY A 134 -33.15 19.59 -13.46
CA GLY A 134 -33.27 20.83 -12.70
C GLY A 134 -33.80 20.65 -11.28
N VAL A 135 -33.82 19.41 -10.77
CA VAL A 135 -34.20 19.09 -9.38
C VAL A 135 -33.06 19.44 -8.42
N LEU A 136 -31.81 19.26 -8.85
CA LEU A 136 -30.61 19.75 -8.17
C LEU A 136 -29.99 20.86 -9.02
N SER A 137 -29.68 22.00 -8.40
CA SER A 137 -28.88 23.01 -9.09
C SER A 137 -27.42 22.57 -9.23
N ASP A 138 -26.71 23.15 -10.20
CA ASP A 138 -25.27 22.91 -10.39
C ASP A 138 -24.49 23.26 -9.11
N ASP A 139 -24.84 24.38 -8.46
CA ASP A 139 -24.20 24.83 -7.22
C ASP A 139 -24.41 23.85 -6.05
N GLU A 140 -25.60 23.24 -5.95
CA GLU A 140 -25.90 22.23 -4.94
C GLU A 140 -25.10 20.95 -5.19
N LEU A 141 -25.06 20.48 -6.45
CA LEU A 141 -24.31 19.29 -6.83
C LEU A 141 -22.80 19.49 -6.61
N ASP A 142 -22.27 20.65 -6.97
CA ASP A 142 -20.85 20.99 -6.82
C ASP A 142 -20.44 21.08 -5.34
N SER A 143 -21.34 21.56 -4.47
CA SER A 143 -21.06 21.67 -3.03
C SER A 143 -20.89 20.32 -2.30
N LEU A 144 -21.33 19.21 -2.92
CA LEU A 144 -21.21 17.87 -2.35
C LEU A 144 -19.80 17.28 -2.49
N TRP A 145 -18.96 17.84 -3.37
CA TRP A 145 -17.61 17.34 -3.61
C TRP A 145 -16.61 17.95 -2.62
N VAL A 146 -16.03 17.09 -1.76
CA VAL A 146 -14.95 17.47 -0.85
C VAL A 146 -13.60 17.14 -1.51
N GLU A 147 -12.95 18.16 -2.07
CA GLU A 147 -11.60 18.01 -2.60
C GLU A 147 -10.58 17.94 -1.45
N ASN A 148 -9.96 16.77 -1.28
CA ASN A 148 -8.82 16.60 -0.37
C ASN A 148 -7.53 16.61 -1.20
N GLU A 149 -6.88 17.77 -1.28
CA GLU A 149 -5.61 17.90 -2.00
C GLU A 149 -4.44 17.42 -1.14
N SER A 150 -3.68 16.43 -1.65
CA SER A 150 -2.44 15.97 -1.02
C SER A 150 -1.31 15.99 -2.04
N PHE A 151 -0.22 16.68 -1.69
CA PHE A 151 0.96 16.80 -2.53
C PHE A 151 2.01 15.77 -2.13
N ALA A 152 2.52 15.01 -3.11
CA ALA A 152 3.63 14.10 -2.92
C ALA A 152 4.78 14.46 -3.88
N PHE A 153 5.99 14.63 -3.35
CA PHE A 153 7.18 14.85 -4.16
C PHE A 153 7.58 13.56 -4.89
N LYS A 154 7.34 13.52 -6.20
CA LYS A 154 7.78 12.43 -7.09
C LYS A 154 9.01 12.86 -7.90
N PRO A 155 10.18 12.24 -7.71
CA PRO A 155 11.31 12.48 -8.60
C PRO A 155 10.99 11.91 -9.99
N ILE A 156 11.03 12.76 -11.02
CA ILE A 156 10.91 12.34 -12.42
C ILE A 156 12.32 12.14 -12.95
N ARG A 157 12.62 10.93 -13.42
CA ARG A 157 13.90 10.65 -14.09
C ARG A 157 13.82 11.19 -15.54
N GLY A 158 14.82 11.98 -15.91
CA GLY A 158 15.05 12.46 -17.27
C GLY A 158 15.48 11.33 -18.16
#